data_AF-A0A7C6LRS4-F1
#
_entry.id   AF-A0A7C6LRS4-F1
#
_cell.length_a   1.000
_cell.length_b   1.000
_cell.length_c   1.000
_cell.angle_alpha   90.00
_cell.angle_beta   90.00
_cell.angle_gamma   90.00
#
_symmetry.space_group_name_H-M   'P 1'
#
loop_
_entity.id
_entity.type
_entity.pdbx_description
1 polymer ?
#
loop_
_entity_poly.entity_id
_entity_poly.type
_entity_poly.pdbx_seq_one_letter_code
_entity_poly.pdbx_strand_id
1 'polypeptide(L)'
;MQKKKDPSAAKAPDKFRSARIYDPLRSSADIKVIELERRRRQAFHQEERRLAGISGRAALTITILSSLYILALEQYQPLADLLSTHSFRGYALEMLMVAGVLPVLASVLIVLLEKPAKSIVFGDRPSFTPSLLAFMSGFPLAFIGLTLDHLVSHFFTTNTFLQLPGWDLMNQGVMLFQSSWLQIALTIIVSSVLPALGLSFLLNGLILPGLAAGSYYTRAILMTAFFATLMPMQLRPLPVFFIFAVFICKVRLDSNSLITSSLASLGLGLGWLTYPLAYQFTADVFWGQLPSSTSQIISLQLPLLFLSAMIFLPILVYYTNYRNRRKVEEREKALLDVSKQGEVVGYRRKVDYVFVFSTILMSMILLVQSVI
;
A
#
# COMPACT_ATOMS: atom_id res chain seq x y z
N MET A 1 -55.83 -52.10 51.99
CA MET A 1 -55.95 -50.69 52.42
C MET A 1 -56.56 -49.87 51.29
N GLN A 2 -57.41 -48.91 51.65
CA GLN A 2 -58.45 -48.25 50.83
C GLN A 2 -57.95 -47.15 49.86
N LYS A 3 -58.90 -46.72 48.99
CA LYS A 3 -59.10 -45.40 48.31
C LYS A 3 -58.42 -45.22 46.95
N LYS A 4 -59.00 -44.57 45.93
CA LYS A 4 -60.35 -44.00 45.66
C LYS A 4 -60.35 -43.49 44.21
N LYS A 5 -61.46 -43.69 43.48
CA LYS A 5 -62.16 -42.73 42.59
C LYS A 5 -61.36 -41.92 41.54
N ASP A 6 -61.67 -42.20 40.27
CA ASP A 6 -61.80 -41.24 39.16
C ASP A 6 -62.77 -40.09 39.53
N PRO A 7 -62.70 -38.85 38.95
CA PRO A 7 -62.91 -38.64 37.50
C PRO A 7 -62.30 -37.37 36.84
N SER A 8 -62.50 -37.32 35.52
CA SER A 8 -62.62 -36.13 34.65
C SER A 8 -61.43 -35.19 34.49
N ALA A 9 -60.80 -35.23 33.30
CA ALA A 9 -60.19 -34.05 32.69
C ALA A 9 -60.97 -33.70 31.43
N ALA A 10 -61.51 -32.48 31.44
CA ALA A 10 -62.42 -31.92 30.46
C ALA A 10 -61.77 -31.69 29.10
N LYS A 11 -62.59 -31.84 28.05
CA LYS A 11 -62.37 -31.20 26.75
C LYS A 11 -62.27 -29.68 26.94
N ALA A 12 -61.18 -29.09 26.47
CA ALA A 12 -61.08 -27.66 26.19
C ALA A 12 -60.26 -27.46 24.90
N PRO A 13 -60.55 -26.39 24.14
CA PRO A 13 -60.65 -26.47 22.69
C PRO A 13 -59.41 -25.98 21.94
N ASP A 14 -59.29 -26.49 20.71
CA ASP A 14 -58.45 -25.99 19.62
C ASP A 14 -58.48 -24.45 19.52
N LYS A 15 -57.48 -23.80 20.12
CA LYS A 15 -57.28 -22.35 19.97
C LYS A 15 -55.82 -21.96 20.17
N PHE A 16 -54.93 -22.56 19.39
CA PHE A 16 -53.76 -21.82 18.90
C PHE A 16 -53.83 -21.81 17.38
N ARG A 17 -54.53 -20.76 16.90
CA ARG A 17 -54.42 -20.21 15.56
C ARG A 17 -52.95 -20.30 15.13
N SER A 18 -52.69 -21.16 14.16
CA SER A 18 -51.64 -20.93 13.19
C SER A 18 -51.88 -19.54 12.61
N ALA A 19 -51.18 -18.55 13.16
CA ALA A 19 -50.88 -17.35 12.43
C ALA A 19 -50.05 -17.80 11.22
N ARG A 20 -50.74 -18.14 10.12
CA ARG A 20 -50.19 -17.97 8.79
C ARG A 20 -49.78 -16.51 8.74
N ILE A 21 -48.52 -16.26 9.05
CA ILE A 21 -47.82 -15.11 8.53
C ILE A 21 -48.00 -15.27 7.03
N TYR A 22 -48.91 -14.45 6.48
CA TYR A 22 -48.98 -14.21 5.05
C TYR A 22 -47.58 -13.73 4.68
N ASP A 23 -46.76 -14.62 4.12
CA ASP A 23 -45.65 -14.19 3.28
C ASP A 23 -46.30 -13.32 2.20
N PRO A 24 -46.03 -12.00 2.16
CA PRO A 24 -46.48 -11.22 1.03
C PRO A 24 -45.80 -11.83 -0.18
N LEU A 25 -46.61 -12.31 -1.14
CA LEU A 25 -46.20 -12.78 -2.45
C LEU A 25 -45.08 -11.88 -2.97
N ARG A 26 -43.82 -12.32 -2.84
CA ARG A 26 -42.67 -11.65 -3.43
C ARG A 26 -42.99 -11.54 -4.92
N SER A 27 -43.08 -10.32 -5.42
CA SER A 27 -43.41 -10.10 -6.82
C SER A 27 -42.36 -10.82 -7.68
N SER A 28 -42.76 -11.35 -8.83
CA SER A 28 -41.83 -12.00 -9.76
C SER A 28 -40.68 -11.07 -10.21
N ALA A 29 -40.88 -9.75 -10.08
CA ALA A 29 -39.85 -8.73 -10.27
C ALA A 29 -38.81 -8.76 -9.13
N ASP A 30 -39.23 -8.86 -7.87
CA ASP A 30 -38.31 -8.95 -6.72
C ASP A 30 -37.47 -10.23 -6.78
N ILE A 31 -38.06 -11.35 -7.20
CA ILE A 31 -37.34 -12.62 -7.37
C ILE A 31 -36.28 -12.49 -8.47
N LYS A 32 -36.62 -11.85 -9.60
CA LYS A 32 -35.66 -11.59 -10.69
C LYS A 32 -34.52 -10.66 -10.28
N VAL A 33 -34.80 -9.62 -9.48
CA VAL A 33 -33.79 -8.70 -8.95
C VAL A 33 -32.85 -9.43 -7.98
N ILE A 34 -33.41 -10.23 -7.06
CA ILE A 34 -32.65 -11.05 -6.11
C ILE A 34 -31.78 -12.07 -6.86
N GLU A 35 -32.26 -12.68 -7.94
CA GLU A 35 -31.49 -13.63 -8.73
C GLU A 35 -30.40 -12.95 -9.56
N LEU A 36 -30.66 -11.76 -10.11
CA LEU A 36 -29.64 -10.93 -10.77
C LEU A 36 -28.54 -10.49 -9.81
N GLU A 37 -28.89 -10.10 -8.59
CA GLU A 37 -27.93 -9.79 -7.52
C GLU A 37 -27.12 -11.03 -7.13
N ARG A 38 -27.75 -12.19 -7.02
CA ARG A 38 -27.08 -13.46 -6.74
C ARG A 38 -26.06 -13.81 -7.83
N ARG A 39 -26.43 -13.66 -9.11
CA ARG A 39 -25.52 -13.90 -10.25
C ARG A 39 -24.37 -12.89 -10.27
N ARG A 40 -24.61 -11.61 -9.96
CA ARG A 40 -23.55 -10.60 -9.82
C ARG A 40 -22.59 -10.93 -8.67
N ARG A 41 -23.10 -11.38 -7.52
CA ARG A 41 -22.26 -11.79 -6.37
C ARG A 41 -21.45 -13.05 -6.68
N GLN A 42 -22.05 -14.04 -7.34
CA GLN A 42 -21.33 -15.24 -7.77
C GLN A 42 -20.25 -14.93 -8.81
N ALA A 43 -20.53 -14.03 -9.76
CA ALA A 43 -19.53 -13.54 -10.71
C ALA A 43 -18.39 -12.80 -9.98
N PHE A 44 -18.72 -11.95 -9.01
CA PHE A 44 -17.74 -11.26 -8.18
C PHE A 44 -16.85 -12.24 -7.39
N HIS A 45 -17.43 -13.28 -6.78
CA HIS A 45 -16.65 -14.30 -6.07
C HIS A 45 -15.82 -15.20 -6.99
N GLN A 46 -16.27 -15.47 -8.21
CA GLN A 46 -15.44 -16.16 -9.21
C GLN A 46 -14.28 -15.29 -9.67
N GLU A 47 -14.50 -13.99 -9.79
CA GLU A 47 -13.48 -13.01 -10.12
C GLU A 47 -12.46 -12.86 -8.98
N GLU A 48 -12.92 -12.86 -7.72
CA GLU A 48 -12.10 -12.86 -6.51
C GLU A 48 -11.12 -14.05 -6.46
N ARG A 49 -11.54 -15.24 -6.94
CA ARG A 49 -10.65 -16.42 -7.08
C ARG A 49 -9.64 -16.28 -8.21
N ARG A 50 -10.01 -15.64 -9.32
CA ARG A 50 -9.07 -15.37 -10.42
C ARG A 50 -8.00 -14.39 -9.97
N LEU A 51 -8.38 -13.38 -9.19
CA LEU A 51 -7.51 -12.34 -8.65
C LEU A 51 -6.44 -12.86 -7.69
N ALA A 52 -6.76 -13.86 -6.87
CA ALA A 52 -5.76 -14.48 -5.99
C ALA A 52 -4.60 -15.13 -6.75
N GLY A 53 -4.73 -15.43 -8.06
CA GLY A 53 -3.63 -15.85 -8.91
C GLY A 53 -2.94 -14.68 -9.63
N ILE A 54 -3.59 -13.53 -9.76
CA ILE A 54 -3.06 -12.34 -10.43
C ILE A 54 -1.94 -11.72 -9.58
N SER A 55 -2.07 -11.72 -8.25
CA SER A 55 -1.01 -11.23 -7.34
C SER A 55 0.32 -11.94 -7.55
N GLY A 56 0.32 -13.28 -7.56
CA GLY A 56 1.51 -14.08 -7.76
C GLY A 56 2.10 -13.91 -9.15
N ARG A 57 1.26 -13.86 -10.20
CA ARG A 57 1.74 -13.63 -11.58
C ARG A 57 2.32 -12.22 -11.76
N ALA A 58 1.70 -11.20 -11.17
CA ALA A 58 2.22 -9.84 -11.18
C ALA A 58 3.55 -9.72 -10.45
N ALA A 59 3.66 -10.33 -9.26
CA ALA A 59 4.91 -10.41 -8.50
C ALA A 59 6.00 -11.13 -9.30
N LEU A 60 5.70 -12.28 -9.92
CA LEU A 60 6.65 -13.01 -10.74
C LEU A 60 7.13 -12.19 -11.95
N THR A 61 6.19 -11.52 -12.63
CA THR A 61 6.49 -10.70 -13.82
C THR A 61 7.45 -9.57 -13.47
N ILE A 62 7.18 -8.83 -12.37
CA ILE A 62 8.08 -7.76 -11.96
C ILE A 62 9.42 -8.30 -11.47
N THR A 63 9.44 -9.45 -10.78
CA THR A 63 10.71 -10.09 -10.38
C THR A 63 11.57 -10.43 -11.60
N ILE A 64 10.99 -11.02 -12.65
CA ILE A 64 11.71 -11.31 -13.90
C ILE A 64 12.23 -10.02 -14.55
N LEU A 65 11.38 -8.99 -14.65
CA LEU A 65 11.77 -7.70 -15.24
C LEU A 65 12.88 -7.02 -14.43
N SER A 66 12.84 -7.07 -13.11
CA SER A 66 13.89 -6.56 -12.24
C SER A 66 15.19 -7.37 -12.37
N SER A 67 15.13 -8.69 -12.50
CA SER A 67 16.32 -9.51 -12.78
C SER A 67 16.95 -9.16 -14.13
N LEU A 68 16.14 -9.00 -15.17
CA LEU A 68 16.63 -8.60 -16.50
C LEU A 68 17.24 -7.20 -16.48
N TYR A 69 16.65 -6.28 -15.72
CA TYR A 69 17.20 -4.95 -15.51
C TYR A 69 18.58 -4.98 -14.84
N ILE A 70 18.76 -5.79 -13.78
CA ILE A 70 20.07 -5.96 -13.12
C ILE A 70 21.09 -6.54 -14.09
N LEU A 71 20.73 -7.60 -14.82
CA LEU A 71 21.61 -8.20 -15.82
C LEU A 71 22.01 -7.20 -16.92
N ALA A 72 21.09 -6.33 -17.33
CA ALA A 72 21.38 -5.28 -18.32
C ALA A 72 22.35 -4.23 -17.78
N LEU A 73 22.27 -3.87 -16.49
CA LEU A 73 23.23 -2.97 -15.85
C LEU A 73 24.62 -3.58 -15.79
N GLU A 74 24.73 -4.86 -15.43
CA GLU A 74 26.02 -5.58 -15.37
C GLU A 74 26.67 -5.75 -16.75
N GLN A 75 25.87 -5.99 -17.79
CA GLN A 75 26.38 -6.23 -19.14
C GLN A 75 26.67 -4.94 -19.92
N TYR A 76 26.03 -3.81 -19.57
CA TYR A 76 26.12 -2.57 -20.33
C TYR A 76 26.54 -1.38 -19.44
N GLN A 77 27.85 -1.26 -19.26
CA GLN A 77 28.50 -0.23 -18.43
C GLN A 77 27.99 1.21 -18.68
N PRO A 78 27.75 1.68 -19.92
CA PRO A 78 27.28 3.05 -20.14
C PRO A 78 25.91 3.35 -19.50
N LEU A 79 25.03 2.34 -19.39
CA LEU A 79 23.75 2.48 -18.70
C LEU A 79 23.94 2.50 -17.19
N ALA A 80 24.85 1.67 -16.67
CA ALA A 80 25.21 1.70 -15.26
C ALA A 80 25.83 3.05 -14.85
N ASP A 81 26.69 3.63 -15.70
CA ASP A 81 27.29 4.94 -15.45
C ASP A 81 26.24 6.06 -15.51
N LEU A 82 25.29 6.01 -16.45
CA LEU A 82 24.19 6.97 -16.57
C LEU A 82 23.26 6.94 -15.35
N LEU A 83 23.01 5.74 -14.81
CA LEU A 83 22.15 5.51 -13.65
C LEU A 83 22.92 5.52 -12.32
N SER A 84 24.23 5.80 -12.37
CA SER A 84 25.05 5.83 -11.17
C SER A 84 24.55 6.88 -10.16
N THR A 85 24.51 6.49 -8.90
CA THR A 85 23.92 7.25 -7.79
C THR A 85 24.77 8.44 -7.33
N HIS A 86 25.86 8.74 -8.03
CA HIS A 86 26.74 9.88 -7.75
C HIS A 86 26.13 11.23 -8.17
N SER A 87 25.06 11.19 -8.99
CA SER A 87 24.31 12.39 -9.35
C SER A 87 22.84 12.27 -8.99
N PHE A 88 22.26 13.37 -8.55
CA PHE A 88 20.83 13.49 -8.25
C PHE A 88 19.96 13.14 -9.47
N ARG A 89 20.45 13.43 -10.69
CA ARG A 89 19.78 13.05 -11.95
C ARG A 89 19.82 11.53 -12.18
N GLY A 90 20.97 10.90 -11.97
CA GLY A 90 21.12 9.45 -12.04
C GLY A 90 20.18 8.75 -11.06
N TYR A 91 20.12 9.23 -9.82
CA TYR A 91 19.18 8.74 -8.81
C TYR A 91 17.70 8.91 -9.22
N ALA A 92 17.32 10.08 -9.76
CA ALA A 92 15.95 10.30 -10.22
C ALA A 92 15.58 9.37 -11.39
N LEU A 93 16.52 9.08 -12.30
CA LEU A 93 16.34 8.14 -13.39
C LEU A 93 16.27 6.70 -12.91
N GLU A 94 17.10 6.30 -11.95
CA GLU A 94 17.05 4.98 -11.31
C GLU A 94 15.68 4.76 -10.65
N MET A 95 15.19 5.75 -9.89
CA MET A 95 13.85 5.71 -9.30
C MET A 95 12.74 5.64 -10.36
N LEU A 96 12.87 6.38 -11.46
CA LEU A 96 11.95 6.27 -12.59
C LEU A 96 11.94 4.85 -13.17
N MET A 97 13.10 4.23 -13.35
CA MET A 97 13.19 2.88 -13.92
C MET A 97 12.58 1.84 -12.97
N VAL A 98 13.05 1.82 -11.72
CA VAL A 98 12.72 0.77 -10.74
C VAL A 98 11.30 0.91 -10.19
N ALA A 99 10.84 2.13 -9.91
CA ALA A 99 9.53 2.38 -9.32
C ALA A 99 8.49 2.92 -10.31
N GLY A 100 8.89 3.39 -11.49
CA GLY A 100 7.98 3.88 -12.54
C GLY A 100 7.82 2.89 -13.69
N VAL A 101 8.85 2.76 -14.53
CA VAL A 101 8.80 2.06 -15.83
C VAL A 101 8.58 0.56 -15.65
N LEU A 102 9.42 -0.13 -14.86
CA LEU A 102 9.28 -1.58 -14.68
C LEU A 102 7.92 -1.96 -14.07
N PRO A 103 7.42 -1.27 -13.02
CA PRO A 103 6.10 -1.55 -12.47
C PRO A 103 4.95 -1.29 -13.44
N VAL A 104 5.03 -0.23 -14.25
CA VAL A 104 4.02 0.05 -15.29
C VAL A 104 4.03 -1.05 -16.34
N LEU A 105 5.20 -1.46 -16.84
CA LEU A 105 5.33 -2.53 -17.82
C LEU A 105 4.75 -3.85 -17.29
N ALA A 106 5.13 -4.25 -16.06
CA ALA A 106 4.58 -5.43 -15.41
C ALA A 106 3.05 -5.36 -15.30
N SER A 107 2.53 -4.20 -14.89
CA SER A 107 1.09 -4.01 -14.72
C SER A 107 0.34 -4.04 -16.04
N VAL A 108 0.86 -3.41 -17.09
CA VAL A 108 0.27 -3.41 -18.44
C VAL A 108 0.21 -4.84 -18.99
N LEU A 109 1.31 -5.60 -18.86
CA LEU A 109 1.36 -7.00 -19.29
C LEU A 109 0.26 -7.83 -18.61
N ILE A 110 0.15 -7.71 -17.28
CA ILE A 110 -0.86 -8.44 -16.50
C ILE A 110 -2.28 -8.00 -16.86
N VAL A 111 -2.52 -6.70 -17.02
CA VAL A 111 -3.85 -6.19 -17.39
C VAL A 111 -4.26 -6.68 -18.78
N LEU A 112 -3.33 -6.75 -19.73
CA LEU A 112 -3.60 -7.28 -21.07
C LEU A 112 -3.91 -8.78 -21.06
N LEU A 113 -3.17 -9.56 -20.27
CA LEU A 113 -3.34 -11.02 -20.19
C LEU A 113 -4.57 -11.44 -19.39
N GLU A 114 -4.83 -10.80 -18.25
CA GLU A 114 -5.81 -11.26 -17.26
C GLU A 114 -7.12 -10.46 -17.28
N LYS A 115 -7.09 -9.23 -17.81
CA LYS A 115 -8.24 -8.31 -17.89
C LYS A 115 -9.02 -8.21 -16.57
N PRO A 116 -8.37 -7.81 -15.46
CA PRO A 116 -9.04 -7.71 -14.16
C PRO A 116 -10.16 -6.67 -14.16
N ALA A 117 -11.23 -6.90 -13.38
CA ALA A 117 -12.28 -5.90 -13.21
C ALA A 117 -11.74 -4.56 -12.71
N LYS A 118 -12.18 -3.49 -13.39
CA LYS A 118 -11.80 -2.11 -13.06
C LYS A 118 -12.16 -1.73 -11.61
N SER A 119 -13.30 -2.20 -11.11
CA SER A 119 -13.75 -1.93 -9.74
C SER A 119 -12.79 -2.47 -8.67
N ILE A 120 -12.03 -3.52 -8.99
CA ILE A 120 -11.13 -4.17 -8.05
C ILE A 120 -9.77 -3.47 -8.08
N VAL A 121 -9.26 -3.19 -9.29
CA VAL A 121 -7.99 -2.49 -9.48
C VAL A 121 -8.05 -1.06 -8.94
N PHE A 122 -9.02 -0.27 -9.41
CA PHE A 122 -9.14 1.15 -9.05
C PHE A 122 -9.84 1.36 -7.71
N GLY A 123 -10.74 0.45 -7.32
CA GLY A 123 -11.54 0.59 -6.12
C GLY A 123 -12.69 1.59 -6.28
N ASP A 124 -13.12 2.14 -5.15
CA ASP A 124 -14.19 3.14 -5.05
C ASP A 124 -13.72 4.51 -5.55
N ARG A 125 -14.69 5.37 -5.88
CA ARG A 125 -14.39 6.77 -6.20
C ARG A 125 -13.75 7.46 -4.99
N PRO A 126 -12.60 8.15 -5.16
CA PRO A 126 -11.95 8.84 -4.06
C PRO A 126 -12.84 9.97 -3.56
N SER A 127 -13.07 10.03 -2.25
CA SER A 127 -13.55 11.27 -1.64
C SER A 127 -12.36 12.23 -1.44
N PHE A 128 -12.65 13.52 -1.54
CA PHE A 128 -11.63 14.57 -1.53
C PHE A 128 -10.83 14.58 -0.21
N THR A 129 -11.52 14.57 0.94
CA THR A 129 -10.88 14.67 2.26
C THR A 129 -9.85 13.57 2.54
N PRO A 130 -10.17 12.26 2.43
CA PRO A 130 -9.15 11.23 2.61
C PRO A 130 -8.14 11.19 1.47
N SER A 131 -8.37 11.81 0.32
CA SER A 131 -7.34 11.89 -0.73
C SER A 131 -6.31 12.98 -0.42
N LEU A 132 -6.78 14.14 0.05
CA LEU A 132 -5.92 15.22 0.52
C LEU A 132 -5.12 14.81 1.76
N LEU A 133 -5.75 14.14 2.73
CA LEU A 133 -5.06 13.64 3.93
C LEU A 133 -4.02 12.56 3.58
N ALA A 134 -4.24 11.77 2.53
CA ALA A 134 -3.29 10.74 2.10
C ALA A 134 -2.03 11.41 1.57
N PHE A 135 -2.21 12.40 0.70
CA PHE A 135 -1.13 13.23 0.20
C PHE A 135 -0.36 13.91 1.34
N MET A 136 -1.08 14.53 2.28
CA MET A 136 -0.48 15.27 3.40
C MET A 136 0.12 14.38 4.49
N SER A 137 -0.19 13.09 4.54
CA SER A 137 0.48 12.15 5.44
C SER A 137 1.70 11.50 4.81
N GLY A 138 1.70 11.31 3.49
CA GLY A 138 2.87 10.81 2.79
C GLY A 138 4.08 11.74 2.94
N PHE A 139 3.87 13.04 2.85
CA PHE A 139 4.93 14.05 2.98
C PHE A 139 5.71 13.97 4.31
N PRO A 140 5.08 14.15 5.50
CA PRO A 140 5.78 14.06 6.78
C PRO A 140 6.30 12.65 7.07
N LEU A 141 5.67 11.59 6.52
CA LEU A 141 6.16 10.24 6.66
C LEU A 141 7.54 10.06 6.01
N ALA A 142 7.79 10.72 4.86
CA ALA A 142 9.11 10.70 4.23
C ALA A 142 10.18 11.28 5.15
N PHE A 143 9.87 12.40 5.81
CA PHE A 143 10.76 13.05 6.77
C PHE A 143 11.03 12.16 7.98
N ILE A 144 10.02 11.50 8.54
CA ILE A 144 10.21 10.53 9.63
C ILE A 144 11.15 9.41 9.18
N GLY A 145 10.91 8.81 8.01
CA GLY A 145 11.73 7.70 7.54
C GLY A 145 13.18 8.10 7.24
N LEU A 146 13.38 9.24 6.58
CA LEU A 146 14.72 9.74 6.25
C LEU A 146 15.50 10.19 7.48
N THR A 147 14.85 10.88 8.42
CA THR A 147 15.51 11.26 9.69
C THR A 147 15.89 10.03 10.52
N LEU A 148 15.03 9.02 10.59
CA LEU A 148 15.34 7.75 11.25
C LEU A 148 16.47 7.01 10.55
N ASP A 149 16.44 6.91 9.22
CA ASP A 149 17.52 6.29 8.45
C ASP A 149 18.87 6.97 8.73
N HIS A 150 18.87 8.30 8.76
CA HIS A 150 20.05 9.11 9.02
C HIS A 150 20.57 8.90 10.46
N LEU A 151 19.69 8.92 11.46
CA LEU A 151 20.07 8.68 12.85
C LEU A 151 20.65 7.27 13.03
N VAL A 152 19.94 6.25 12.54
CA VAL A 152 20.37 4.84 12.62
C VAL A 152 21.72 4.67 11.93
N SER A 153 21.85 5.17 10.69
CA SER A 153 23.10 5.14 9.95
C SER A 153 24.26 5.78 10.73
N HIS A 154 24.01 6.95 11.33
CA HIS A 154 25.00 7.68 12.11
C HIS A 154 25.49 6.87 13.33
N PHE A 155 24.58 6.18 14.04
CA PHE A 155 24.93 5.38 15.21
C PHE A 155 25.59 4.04 14.88
N PHE A 156 25.20 3.38 13.79
CA PHE A 156 25.63 2.01 13.50
C PHE A 156 26.83 1.91 12.56
N THR A 157 27.04 2.86 11.64
CA THR A 157 28.02 2.64 10.56
C THR A 157 29.38 3.31 10.75
N THR A 158 29.61 4.13 11.79
CA THR A 158 30.88 4.88 12.08
C THR A 158 31.45 5.73 10.93
N ASN A 159 30.98 5.55 9.70
CA ASN A 159 31.25 6.38 8.55
C ASN A 159 30.48 7.67 8.76
N THR A 160 31.24 8.67 9.17
CA THR A 160 30.82 10.05 9.26
C THR A 160 30.16 10.49 7.95
N PHE A 161 29.25 11.43 8.08
CA PHE A 161 28.47 12.14 7.05
C PHE A 161 29.17 12.38 5.69
N LEU A 162 30.50 12.40 5.67
CA LEU A 162 31.39 12.73 4.55
C LEU A 162 31.58 11.63 3.49
N GLN A 163 31.24 10.37 3.75
CA GLN A 163 31.39 9.28 2.76
C GLN A 163 30.07 8.70 2.26
N LEU A 164 28.94 9.25 2.70
CA LEU A 164 27.64 8.87 2.17
C LEU A 164 27.41 9.65 0.88
N PRO A 165 27.01 9.00 -0.23
CA PRO A 165 26.56 9.71 -1.43
C PRO A 165 25.43 10.72 -1.13
N GLY A 166 24.77 10.61 0.03
CA GLY A 166 23.75 11.52 0.54
C GLY A 166 24.18 12.97 0.81
N TRP A 167 25.46 13.29 1.09
CA TRP A 167 25.87 14.70 1.28
C TRP A 167 25.99 15.44 -0.06
N ASP A 168 26.63 14.80 -1.04
CA ASP A 168 26.66 15.32 -2.41
C ASP A 168 25.26 15.31 -3.02
N LEU A 169 24.43 14.30 -2.75
CA LEU A 169 23.02 14.29 -3.15
C LEU A 169 22.23 15.42 -2.48
N MET A 170 22.51 15.74 -1.21
CA MET A 170 21.86 16.84 -0.49
C MET A 170 22.22 18.18 -1.12
N ASN A 171 23.51 18.43 -1.36
CA ASN A 171 23.96 19.67 -2.00
C ASN A 171 23.44 19.80 -3.43
N GLN A 172 23.46 18.71 -4.21
CA GLN A 172 22.89 18.69 -5.56
C GLN A 172 21.37 18.85 -5.55
N GLY A 173 20.68 18.31 -4.55
CA GLY A 173 19.25 18.48 -4.34
C GLY A 173 18.89 19.95 -4.08
N VAL A 174 19.70 20.68 -3.33
CA VAL A 174 19.55 22.12 -3.12
C VAL A 174 19.77 22.88 -4.43
N MET A 175 20.82 22.53 -5.18
CA MET A 175 21.09 23.13 -6.50
C MET A 175 19.94 22.91 -7.49
N LEU A 176 19.19 21.80 -7.38
CA LEU A 176 18.00 21.58 -8.18
C LEU A 176 16.94 22.67 -7.92
N PHE A 177 16.70 23.06 -6.66
CA PHE A 177 15.71 24.09 -6.34
C PHE A 177 16.16 25.51 -6.69
N GLN A 178 17.45 25.69 -7.01
CA GLN A 178 17.99 26.93 -7.58
C GLN A 178 17.95 26.91 -9.12
N SER A 179 17.56 25.80 -9.74
CA SER A 179 17.48 25.64 -11.18
C SER A 179 16.19 26.22 -11.79
N SER A 180 16.08 26.19 -13.11
CA SER A 180 14.87 26.68 -13.81
C SER A 180 13.61 25.92 -13.36
N TRP A 181 12.46 26.62 -13.30
CA TRP A 181 11.17 26.03 -12.95
C TRP A 181 10.82 24.77 -13.78
N LEU A 182 11.25 24.75 -15.05
CA LEU A 182 11.03 23.63 -15.96
C LEU A 182 11.82 22.39 -15.54
N GLN A 183 13.07 22.57 -15.10
CA GLN A 183 13.89 21.47 -14.57
C GLN A 183 13.29 20.93 -13.26
N ILE A 184 12.86 21.81 -12.35
CA ILE A 184 12.19 21.41 -11.11
C ILE A 184 10.92 20.61 -11.40
N ALA A 185 10.06 21.10 -12.30
CA ALA A 185 8.83 20.44 -12.68
C ALA A 185 9.09 19.06 -13.32
N LEU A 186 10.05 18.98 -14.23
CA LEU A 186 10.41 17.73 -14.89
C LEU A 186 10.97 16.71 -13.90
N THR A 187 11.82 17.15 -12.96
CA THR A 187 12.30 16.28 -11.89
C THR A 187 11.15 15.77 -11.05
N ILE A 188 10.24 16.63 -10.57
CA ILE A 188 9.08 16.19 -9.77
C ILE A 188 8.27 15.12 -10.51
N ILE A 189 8.07 15.29 -11.82
CA ILE A 189 7.34 14.31 -12.64
C ILE A 189 8.10 12.97 -12.68
N VAL A 190 9.40 13.01 -12.96
CA VAL A 190 10.27 11.85 -13.14
C VAL A 190 10.53 11.10 -11.84
N SER A 191 10.80 11.81 -10.74
CA SER A 191 11.21 11.23 -9.46
C SER A 191 10.04 10.91 -8.53
N SER A 192 8.90 11.57 -8.68
CA SER A 192 7.81 11.48 -7.71
C SER A 192 6.49 11.06 -8.35
N VAL A 193 6.03 11.74 -9.41
CA VAL A 193 4.70 11.46 -10.00
C VAL A 193 4.66 10.10 -10.70
N LEU A 194 5.56 9.87 -11.66
CA LEU A 194 5.58 8.63 -12.42
C LEU A 194 5.88 7.40 -11.54
N PRO A 195 6.87 7.43 -10.63
CA PRO A 195 7.10 6.35 -9.68
C PRO A 195 5.92 6.09 -8.76
N ALA A 196 5.29 7.13 -8.21
CA ALA A 196 4.14 6.97 -7.31
C ALA A 196 2.97 6.26 -8.01
N LEU A 197 2.69 6.64 -9.27
CA LEU A 197 1.63 6.03 -10.06
C LEU A 197 1.98 4.59 -10.48
N GLY A 198 3.18 4.36 -11.01
CA GLY A 198 3.62 3.06 -11.49
C GLY A 198 3.65 2.02 -10.39
N LEU A 199 4.34 2.33 -9.30
CA LEU A 199 4.46 1.44 -8.15
C LEU A 199 3.09 1.21 -7.47
N SER A 200 2.27 2.25 -7.32
CA SER A 200 0.93 2.08 -6.74
C SER A 200 0.03 1.24 -7.62
N PHE A 201 0.09 1.38 -8.93
CA PHE A 201 -0.73 0.59 -9.84
C PHE A 201 -0.39 -0.91 -9.74
N LEU A 202 0.90 -1.26 -9.71
CA LEU A 202 1.33 -2.64 -9.53
C LEU A 202 0.98 -3.17 -8.13
N LEU A 203 1.47 -2.51 -7.08
CA LEU A 203 1.37 -3.00 -5.71
C LEU A 203 -0.05 -2.89 -5.15
N ASN A 204 -0.62 -1.69 -5.19
CA ASN A 204 -1.92 -1.39 -4.58
C ASN A 204 -3.10 -1.67 -5.52
N GLY A 205 -2.86 -1.75 -6.83
CA GLY A 205 -3.88 -2.04 -7.83
C GLY A 205 -4.00 -3.52 -8.19
N LEU A 206 -2.89 -4.26 -8.29
CA LEU A 206 -2.90 -5.66 -8.72
C LEU A 206 -2.57 -6.64 -7.59
N ILE A 207 -1.43 -6.43 -6.91
CA ILE A 207 -0.92 -7.39 -5.92
C ILE A 207 -1.75 -7.39 -4.64
N LEU A 208 -1.96 -6.22 -4.03
CA LEU A 208 -2.64 -6.09 -2.75
C LEU A 208 -4.10 -6.58 -2.81
N PRO A 209 -4.93 -6.21 -3.82
CA PRO A 209 -6.29 -6.72 -3.91
C PRO A 209 -6.33 -8.23 -4.14
N GLY A 210 -5.41 -8.79 -4.92
CA GLY A 210 -5.29 -10.24 -5.13
C GLY A 210 -4.98 -11.00 -3.84
N LEU A 211 -4.10 -10.47 -2.99
CA LEU A 211 -3.76 -11.07 -1.69
C LEU A 211 -4.84 -10.84 -0.62
N ALA A 212 -5.54 -9.70 -0.67
CA ALA A 212 -6.62 -9.36 0.25
C ALA A 212 -7.88 -10.22 0.02
N ALA A 213 -8.12 -10.66 -1.23
CA ALA A 213 -9.22 -11.55 -1.61
C ALA A 213 -9.18 -12.93 -0.90
N GLY A 214 -8.02 -13.37 -0.42
CA GLY A 214 -7.84 -14.72 0.14
C GLY A 214 -7.42 -14.79 1.62
N SER A 215 -7.01 -13.68 2.23
CA SER A 215 -6.32 -13.69 3.53
C SER A 215 -6.77 -12.58 4.50
N TYR A 216 -6.38 -12.69 5.77
CA TYR A 216 -6.55 -11.59 6.72
C TYR A 216 -5.85 -10.34 6.18
N TYR A 217 -6.56 -9.22 6.14
CA TYR A 217 -6.07 -7.91 5.66
C TYR A 217 -4.66 -7.56 6.15
N THR A 218 -4.34 -7.85 7.41
CA THR A 218 -3.01 -7.62 7.99
C THR A 218 -1.91 -8.42 7.28
N ARG A 219 -2.16 -9.68 6.94
CA ARG A 219 -1.21 -10.51 6.19
C ARG A 219 -1.01 -9.97 4.78
N ALA A 220 -2.07 -9.57 4.09
CA ALA A 220 -1.98 -8.99 2.75
C ALA A 220 -1.14 -7.70 2.76
N ILE A 221 -1.34 -6.83 3.75
CA ILE A 221 -0.52 -5.63 3.97
C ILE A 221 0.95 -6.02 4.17
N LEU A 222 1.24 -6.89 5.13
CA LEU A 222 2.62 -7.24 5.48
C LEU A 222 3.37 -7.90 4.32
N MET A 223 2.70 -8.81 3.60
CA MET A 223 3.29 -9.52 2.45
C MET A 223 3.54 -8.58 1.27
N THR A 224 2.56 -7.73 0.94
CA THR A 224 2.74 -6.74 -0.14
C THR A 224 3.79 -5.71 0.23
N ALA A 225 3.79 -5.24 1.48
CA ALA A 225 4.77 -4.28 1.96
C ALA A 225 6.18 -4.87 1.94
N PHE A 226 6.36 -6.11 2.42
CA PHE A 226 7.64 -6.78 2.35
C PHE A 226 8.11 -6.94 0.90
N PHE A 227 7.24 -7.38 -0.01
CA PHE A 227 7.60 -7.46 -1.42
C PHE A 227 7.99 -6.09 -2.03
N ALA A 228 7.26 -5.03 -1.68
CA ALA A 228 7.56 -3.66 -2.09
C ALA A 228 8.96 -3.21 -1.65
N THR A 229 9.41 -3.61 -0.45
CA THR A 229 10.75 -3.25 0.04
C THR A 229 11.90 -3.89 -0.69
N LEU A 230 11.63 -4.99 -1.40
CA LEU A 230 12.64 -5.67 -2.20
C LEU A 230 12.81 -5.00 -3.57
N MET A 231 11.83 -4.22 -4.04
CA MET A 231 11.87 -3.61 -5.37
C MET A 231 13.01 -2.62 -5.59
N PRO A 232 13.38 -1.75 -4.63
CA PRO A 232 14.54 -0.86 -4.77
C PRO A 232 15.88 -1.59 -4.86
N MET A 233 15.93 -2.90 -4.60
CA MET A 233 17.16 -3.71 -4.65
C MET A 233 18.29 -3.21 -3.73
N GLN A 234 17.93 -2.63 -2.57
CA GLN A 234 18.87 -2.10 -1.60
C GLN A 234 18.53 -2.63 -0.20
N LEU A 235 19.51 -3.28 0.46
CA LEU A 235 19.32 -3.85 1.80
C LEU A 235 19.23 -2.80 2.91
N ARG A 236 20.04 -1.74 2.79
CA ARG A 236 20.17 -0.73 3.85
C ARG A 236 18.85 0.00 4.18
N PRO A 237 18.13 0.59 3.20
CA PRO A 237 16.89 1.32 3.48
C PRO A 237 15.66 0.41 3.66
N LEU A 238 15.83 -0.92 3.70
CA LEU A 238 14.73 -1.89 3.75
C LEU A 238 13.73 -1.61 4.90
N PRO A 239 14.15 -1.35 6.15
CA PRO A 239 13.21 -1.07 7.24
C PRO A 239 12.36 0.19 7.00
N VAL A 240 12.94 1.21 6.37
CA VAL A 240 12.26 2.48 6.11
C VAL A 240 11.25 2.32 4.99
N PHE A 241 11.65 1.67 3.89
CA PHE A 241 10.72 1.32 2.82
C PHE A 241 9.59 0.43 3.32
N PHE A 242 9.84 -0.44 4.32
CA PHE A 242 8.81 -1.31 4.88
C PHE A 242 7.71 -0.49 5.55
N ILE A 243 8.10 0.47 6.38
CA ILE A 243 7.16 1.37 7.06
C ILE A 243 6.32 2.14 6.04
N PHE A 244 6.95 2.65 4.99
CA PHE A 244 6.25 3.38 3.93
C PHE A 244 5.25 2.50 3.18
N ALA A 245 5.69 1.31 2.77
CA ALA A 245 4.84 0.38 2.03
C ALA A 245 3.67 -0.12 2.88
N VAL A 246 3.87 -0.39 4.18
CA VAL A 246 2.79 -0.74 5.12
C VAL A 246 1.77 0.39 5.20
N PHE A 247 2.22 1.64 5.34
CA PHE A 247 1.33 2.79 5.40
C PHE A 247 0.51 2.96 4.11
N ILE A 248 1.15 2.91 2.94
CA ILE A 248 0.47 3.05 1.65
C ILE A 248 -0.55 1.91 1.46
N CYS A 249 -0.17 0.65 1.76
CA CYS A 249 -1.08 -0.50 1.67
C CYS A 249 -2.28 -0.33 2.61
N LYS A 250 -2.04 0.18 3.83
CA LYS A 250 -3.12 0.49 4.78
C LYS A 250 -4.05 1.56 4.21
N VAL A 251 -3.54 2.66 3.67
CA VAL A 251 -4.34 3.71 3.04
C VAL A 251 -5.19 3.14 1.88
N ARG A 252 -4.62 2.27 1.03
CA ARG A 252 -5.34 1.62 -0.07
C ARG A 252 -6.53 0.80 0.43
N LEU A 253 -6.35 0.01 1.49
CA LEU A 253 -7.41 -0.85 2.03
C LEU A 253 -8.44 -0.07 2.85
N ASP A 254 -8.02 0.99 3.54
CA ASP A 254 -8.90 1.80 4.39
C ASP A 254 -9.79 2.73 3.55
N SER A 255 -9.25 3.30 2.48
CA SER A 255 -9.99 4.14 1.53
C SER A 255 -10.71 3.34 0.43
N ASN A 256 -10.29 2.09 0.22
CA ASN A 256 -10.61 1.29 -0.96
C ASN A 256 -10.40 2.07 -2.29
N SER A 257 -9.40 2.95 -2.39
CA SER A 257 -9.16 3.77 -3.57
C SER A 257 -7.69 3.74 -3.97
N LEU A 258 -7.41 3.38 -5.22
CA LEU A 258 -6.07 3.41 -5.78
C LEU A 258 -5.53 4.84 -5.88
N ILE A 259 -6.38 5.80 -6.22
CA ILE A 259 -6.00 7.21 -6.36
C ILE A 259 -5.51 7.73 -5.01
N THR A 260 -6.21 7.39 -3.93
CA THR A 260 -5.88 7.82 -2.58
C THR A 260 -4.52 7.25 -2.12
N SER A 261 -4.23 5.97 -2.39
CA SER A 261 -2.90 5.40 -2.10
C SER A 261 -1.79 5.96 -3.01
N SER A 262 -2.12 6.29 -4.26
CA SER A 262 -1.16 6.91 -5.19
C SER A 262 -0.80 8.32 -4.74
N LEU A 263 -1.76 9.07 -4.19
CA LEU A 263 -1.51 10.38 -3.59
C LEU A 263 -0.66 10.29 -2.33
N ALA A 264 -0.83 9.27 -1.48
CA ALA A 264 0.09 9.03 -0.37
C ALA A 264 1.52 8.76 -0.86
N SER A 265 1.66 7.94 -1.91
CA SER A 265 2.96 7.64 -2.53
C SER A 265 3.58 8.89 -3.17
N LEU A 266 2.78 9.75 -3.78
CA LEU A 266 3.22 11.04 -4.33
C LEU A 266 3.69 11.98 -3.22
N GLY A 267 2.93 12.08 -2.13
CA GLY A 267 3.32 12.86 -0.95
C GLY A 267 4.67 12.39 -0.39
N LEU A 268 4.86 11.07 -0.28
CA LEU A 268 6.15 10.47 0.11
C LEU A 268 7.28 10.86 -0.85
N GLY A 269 7.07 10.72 -2.15
CA GLY A 269 8.07 11.06 -3.16
C GLY A 269 8.45 12.55 -3.15
N LEU A 270 7.49 13.44 -2.93
CA LEU A 270 7.75 14.88 -2.79
C LEU A 270 8.46 15.21 -1.47
N GLY A 271 8.07 14.54 -0.38
CA GLY A 271 8.75 14.68 0.91
C GLY A 271 10.22 14.28 0.81
N TRP A 272 10.50 13.18 0.11
CA TRP A 272 11.87 12.73 -0.16
C TRP A 272 12.67 13.74 -0.99
N LEU A 273 12.06 14.29 -2.03
CA LEU A 273 12.68 15.29 -2.90
C LEU A 273 13.02 16.59 -2.17
N THR A 274 12.13 17.04 -1.27
CA THR A 274 12.23 18.32 -0.56
C THR A 274 13.02 18.23 0.75
N TYR A 275 13.28 17.02 1.24
CA TYR A 275 14.01 16.78 2.48
C TYR A 275 15.37 17.49 2.54
N PRO A 276 16.25 17.45 1.51
CA PRO A 276 17.52 18.18 1.54
C PRO A 276 17.35 19.68 1.78
N LEU A 277 16.37 20.31 1.12
CA LEU A 277 16.09 21.73 1.26
C LEU A 277 15.59 22.06 2.67
N ALA A 278 14.68 21.25 3.20
CA ALA A 278 14.17 21.43 4.56
C ALA A 278 15.26 21.19 5.61
N TYR A 279 16.15 20.22 5.38
CA TYR A 279 17.30 19.96 6.26
C TYR A 279 18.26 21.15 6.29
N GLN A 280 18.65 21.67 5.12
CA GLN A 280 19.52 22.84 5.03
C GLN A 280 18.86 24.07 5.67
N PHE A 281 17.60 24.35 5.33
CA PHE A 281 16.87 25.47 5.92
C PHE A 281 16.85 25.38 7.45
N THR A 282 16.61 24.19 8.00
CA THR A 282 16.63 23.96 9.44
C THR A 282 18.04 24.20 10.01
N ALA A 283 19.09 23.74 9.32
CA ALA A 283 20.47 23.94 9.75
C ALA A 283 20.87 25.41 9.78
N ASP A 284 20.51 26.16 8.74
CA ASP A 284 20.78 27.59 8.64
C ASP A 284 20.06 28.38 9.74
N VAL A 285 18.82 28.00 10.08
CA VAL A 285 18.05 28.65 11.17
C VAL A 285 18.65 28.39 12.55
N PHE A 286 19.06 27.15 12.85
CA PHE A 286 19.56 26.80 14.19
C PHE A 286 21.03 27.16 14.41
N TRP A 287 21.86 27.02 13.38
CA TRP A 287 23.32 27.06 13.51
C TRP A 287 24.01 28.00 12.52
N GLY A 288 23.29 28.58 11.55
CA GLY A 288 23.86 29.44 10.50
C GLY A 288 24.78 28.70 9.51
N GLN A 289 24.92 27.39 9.66
CA GLN A 289 25.72 26.50 8.84
C GLN A 289 25.23 25.07 9.00
N LEU A 290 25.60 24.20 8.06
CA LEU A 290 25.32 22.78 8.18
C LEU A 290 26.04 22.16 9.39
N PRO A 291 25.41 21.19 10.07
CA PRO A 291 25.93 20.62 11.31
C PRO A 291 27.25 19.88 11.07
N SER A 292 28.29 20.22 11.82
CA SER A 292 29.63 19.64 11.72
C SER A 292 29.96 18.67 12.86
N SER A 293 29.16 18.68 13.93
CA SER A 293 29.31 17.77 15.07
C SER A 293 28.10 16.84 15.24
N THR A 294 28.32 15.66 15.80
CA THR A 294 27.26 14.69 16.14
C THR A 294 26.14 15.31 16.98
N SER A 295 26.48 16.18 17.94
CA SER A 295 25.49 16.87 18.77
C SER A 295 24.59 17.80 17.94
N GLN A 296 25.15 18.52 16.96
CA GLN A 296 24.38 19.36 16.04
C GLN A 296 23.49 18.54 15.10
N ILE A 297 23.98 17.39 14.62
CA ILE A 297 23.19 16.48 13.77
C ILE A 297 21.97 15.96 14.53
N ILE A 298 22.18 15.45 15.76
CA ILE A 298 21.11 14.90 16.60
C ILE A 298 20.11 15.99 16.98
N SER A 299 20.59 17.16 17.42
CA SER A 299 19.74 18.29 17.82
C SER A 299 18.94 18.90 16.67
N LEU A 300 19.37 18.70 15.42
CA LEU A 300 18.60 19.11 14.23
C LEU A 300 17.59 18.05 13.78
N GLN A 301 17.97 16.77 13.81
CA GLN A 301 17.11 15.68 13.35
C GLN A 301 15.93 15.39 14.31
N LEU A 302 16.13 15.55 15.63
CA LEU A 302 15.08 15.33 16.63
C LEU A 302 13.87 16.27 16.46
N PRO A 303 14.03 17.61 16.38
CA PRO A 303 12.92 18.52 16.12
C PRO A 303 12.18 18.21 14.82
N LEU A 304 12.93 17.91 13.74
CA LEU A 304 12.35 17.57 12.45
C LEU A 304 11.50 16.29 12.53
N LEU A 305 11.99 15.28 13.25
CA LEU A 305 11.26 14.04 13.54
C LEU A 305 9.99 14.32 14.36
N PHE A 306 10.09 15.10 15.45
CA PHE A 306 8.94 15.43 16.29
C PHE A 306 7.87 16.22 15.55
N LEU A 307 8.26 17.26 14.81
CA LEU A 307 7.32 18.06 14.00
C LEU A 307 6.62 17.19 12.96
N SER A 308 7.38 16.34 12.26
CA SER A 308 6.82 15.42 11.27
C SER A 308 5.86 14.42 11.91
N ALA A 309 6.21 13.87 13.09
CA ALA A 309 5.35 12.97 13.84
C ALA A 309 4.07 13.66 14.34
N MET A 310 4.16 14.91 14.80
CA MET A 310 3.00 15.70 15.24
C MET A 310 2.00 15.96 14.11
N ILE A 311 2.47 16.11 12.87
CA ILE A 311 1.60 16.26 11.69
C ILE A 311 1.05 14.90 11.25
N PHE A 312 1.88 13.85 11.24
CA PHE A 312 1.52 12.53 10.74
C PHE A 312 0.53 11.78 11.64
N LEU A 313 0.71 11.83 12.97
CA LEU A 313 -0.03 10.99 13.92
C LEU A 313 -1.54 11.29 13.94
N PRO A 314 -2.01 12.55 13.96
CA PRO A 314 -3.44 12.86 13.85
C PRO A 314 -4.07 12.30 12.56
N ILE A 315 -3.33 12.34 11.44
CA ILE A 315 -3.80 11.82 10.16
C ILE A 315 -3.90 10.29 10.20
N LEU A 316 -2.92 9.61 10.81
CA LEU A 316 -2.97 8.16 11.01
C LEU A 316 -4.16 7.73 11.88
N VAL A 317 -4.47 8.49 12.92
CA VAL A 317 -5.66 8.30 13.76
C VAL A 317 -6.94 8.48 12.95
N TYR A 318 -7.00 9.51 12.10
CA TYR A 318 -8.12 9.74 11.19
C TYR A 318 -8.40 8.53 10.30
N TYR A 319 -7.39 7.95 9.63
CA TYR A 319 -7.59 6.77 8.78
C TYR A 319 -8.08 5.55 9.56
N THR A 320 -7.53 5.35 10.76
CA THR A 320 -7.93 4.25 11.62
C THR A 320 -9.40 4.39 12.03
N ASN A 321 -9.84 5.60 12.38
CA ASN A 321 -11.24 5.89 12.70
C ASN A 321 -12.15 5.81 11.47
N TYR A 322 -11.70 6.31 10.32
CA TYR A 322 -12.43 6.24 9.04
C TYR A 322 -12.73 4.78 8.66
N ARG A 323 -11.72 3.89 8.79
CA ARG A 323 -11.92 2.47 8.54
C ARG A 323 -12.90 1.84 9.52
N ASN A 324 -12.79 2.18 10.81
CA ASN A 324 -13.70 1.64 11.82
C ASN A 324 -15.17 2.00 11.50
N ARG A 325 -15.43 3.23 11.06
CA ARG A 325 -16.76 3.64 10.59
C ARG A 325 -17.23 2.82 9.39
N ARG A 326 -16.39 2.68 8.36
CA ARG A 326 -16.72 1.83 7.18
C ARG A 326 -16.97 0.38 7.56
N LYS A 327 -16.20 -0.21 8.49
CA LYS A 327 -16.41 -1.60 8.94
C LYS A 327 -17.75 -1.78 9.64
N VAL A 328 -18.20 -0.78 10.39
CA VAL A 328 -19.53 -0.80 11.01
C VAL A 328 -20.60 -0.76 9.91
N GLU A 329 -20.48 0.15 8.94
CA GLU A 329 -21.41 0.22 7.79
C GLU A 329 -21.42 -1.09 6.96
N GLU A 330 -20.26 -1.70 6.72
CA GLU A 330 -20.13 -2.99 6.02
C GLU A 330 -20.80 -4.11 6.80
N ARG A 331 -20.64 -4.14 8.14
CA ARG A 331 -21.30 -5.14 9.01
C ARG A 331 -22.80 -4.94 9.04
N GLU A 332 -23.28 -3.71 9.11
CA GLU A 332 -24.72 -3.40 9.07
C GLU A 332 -25.33 -3.84 7.74
N LYS A 333 -24.67 -3.55 6.61
CA LYS A 333 -25.08 -4.04 5.29
C LYS A 333 -25.06 -5.56 5.21
N ALA A 334 -24.01 -6.20 5.71
CA ALA A 334 -23.90 -7.65 5.73
C ALA A 334 -24.98 -8.31 6.60
N LEU A 335 -25.34 -7.72 7.75
CA LEU A 335 -26.42 -8.23 8.61
C LEU A 335 -27.78 -8.08 7.93
N LEU A 336 -28.02 -6.95 7.26
CA LEU A 336 -29.22 -6.75 6.44
C LEU A 336 -29.30 -7.79 5.30
N ASP A 337 -28.17 -8.15 4.71
CA ASP A 337 -28.09 -9.15 3.64
C ASP A 337 -28.23 -10.59 4.13
N VAL A 338 -27.61 -10.95 5.26
CA VAL A 338 -27.72 -12.28 5.88
C VAL A 338 -29.14 -12.53 6.37
N SER A 339 -29.84 -11.49 6.84
CA SER A 339 -31.29 -11.61 7.15
C SER A 339 -32.14 -11.95 5.93
N LYS A 340 -31.65 -11.67 4.71
CA LYS A 340 -32.35 -11.91 3.44
C LYS A 340 -31.93 -13.20 2.74
N GLN A 341 -30.71 -13.69 2.98
CA GLN A 341 -30.10 -14.80 2.25
C GLN A 341 -29.33 -15.69 3.21
N GLY A 342 -29.96 -16.80 3.63
CA GLY A 342 -29.33 -17.81 4.47
C GLY A 342 -28.03 -18.35 3.87
N GLU A 343 -27.11 -18.68 4.77
CA GLU A 343 -25.78 -19.29 4.63
C GLU A 343 -24.64 -18.43 4.04
N VAL A 344 -23.70 -18.12 4.94
CA VAL A 344 -22.36 -17.64 4.62
C VAL A 344 -21.50 -18.86 4.28
N VAL A 345 -21.16 -19.02 3.00
CA VAL A 345 -20.23 -20.06 2.56
C VAL A 345 -18.83 -19.73 3.10
N GLY A 346 -18.40 -20.48 4.11
CA GLY A 346 -17.04 -20.41 4.66
C GLY A 346 -16.03 -20.92 3.64
N TYR A 347 -15.30 -20.03 2.98
CA TYR A 347 -14.29 -20.43 2.00
C TYR A 347 -12.95 -20.79 2.65
N ARG A 348 -12.44 -21.96 2.26
CA ARG A 348 -11.14 -22.49 2.67
C ARG A 348 -10.02 -21.72 1.96
N ARG A 349 -9.18 -21.08 2.78
CA ARG A 349 -8.06 -20.20 2.39
C ARG A 349 -7.03 -20.94 1.53
N LYS A 350 -6.64 -20.36 0.38
CA LYS A 350 -5.48 -20.83 -0.39
C LYS A 350 -4.36 -19.80 -0.27
N VAL A 351 -3.16 -20.27 0.05
CA VAL A 351 -1.95 -19.46 -0.02
C VAL A 351 -1.56 -19.32 -1.49
N ASP A 352 -1.29 -18.10 -1.95
CA ASP A 352 -0.73 -17.87 -3.28
C ASP A 352 0.77 -18.25 -3.25
N TYR A 353 1.06 -19.51 -3.54
CA TYR A 353 2.42 -20.05 -3.55
C TYR A 353 3.31 -19.37 -4.60
N VAL A 354 2.74 -18.88 -5.70
CA VAL A 354 3.50 -18.16 -6.74
C VAL A 354 4.00 -16.82 -6.19
N PHE A 355 3.17 -16.11 -5.43
CA PHE A 355 3.58 -14.89 -4.76
C PHE A 355 4.71 -15.14 -3.74
N VAL A 356 4.56 -16.19 -2.91
CA VAL A 356 5.60 -16.55 -1.92
C VAL A 356 6.92 -16.91 -2.62
N PHE A 357 6.86 -17.71 -3.69
CA PHE A 357 8.03 -18.06 -4.48
C PHE A 357 8.70 -16.81 -5.08
N SER A 358 7.93 -15.91 -5.69
CA SER A 358 8.46 -14.67 -6.28
C SER A 358 9.11 -13.77 -5.23
N THR A 359 8.55 -13.72 -4.02
CA THR A 359 9.12 -12.97 -2.90
C THR A 359 10.46 -13.57 -2.45
N ILE A 360 10.53 -14.90 -2.32
CA ILE A 360 11.78 -15.59 -1.96
C ILE A 360 12.85 -15.35 -3.04
N LEU A 361 12.46 -15.47 -4.32
CA LEU A 361 13.36 -15.23 -5.44
C LEU A 361 13.92 -13.80 -5.44
N MET A 362 13.06 -12.80 -5.23
CA MET A 362 13.46 -11.39 -5.13
C MET A 362 14.42 -11.16 -3.96
N SER A 363 14.16 -11.77 -2.80
CA SER A 363 15.06 -11.69 -1.64
C SER A 363 16.42 -12.34 -1.93
N MET A 364 16.45 -13.45 -2.65
CA MET A 364 17.71 -14.12 -3.03
C MET A 364 18.52 -13.26 -4.00
N ILE A 365 17.87 -12.63 -4.99
CA ILE A 365 18.52 -11.69 -5.92
C ILE A 365 19.14 -10.53 -5.14
N LEU A 366 18.39 -9.92 -4.23
CA LEU A 366 18.87 -8.83 -3.38
C LEU A 366 20.09 -9.24 -2.54
N LEU A 367 20.06 -10.44 -1.94
CA LEU A 367 21.18 -10.94 -1.15
C LEU A 367 22.42 -11.18 -2.01
N VAL A 368 22.28 -11.79 -3.19
CA VAL A 368 23.40 -12.02 -4.11
C VAL A 368 24.02 -10.70 -4.55
N GLN A 369 23.20 -9.72 -4.96
CA GLN A 369 23.66 -8.41 -5.38
C GLN A 369 24.40 -7.65 -4.27
N SER A 370 24.08 -7.90 -3.01
CA SER A 370 24.75 -7.23 -1.89
C SER A 370 26.08 -7.85 -1.44
N VAL A 371 26.34 -9.09 -1.87
CA VAL A 371 27.54 -9.85 -1.53
C VAL A 371 28.62 -9.68 -2.61
N ILE A 372 28.20 -9.49 -3.86
CA ILE A 372 29.05 -9.09 -5.00
C ILE A 372 29.36 -7.60 -4.87
#